data_AF-A0A7S1Z9R4-F1
#
_entry.id   AF-A0A7S1Z9R4-F1
#
_cell.length_a   1.000
_cell.length_b   1.000
_cell.length_c   1.000
_cell.angle_alpha   90.00
_cell.angle_beta   90.00
_cell.angle_gamma   90.00
#
_symmetry.space_group_name_H-M   'P 1'
#
loop_
_entity.id
_entity.type
_entity.pdbx_description
1 polymer ?
#
loop_
_entity_poly.entity_id
_entity_poly.type
_entity_poly.pdbx_seq_one_letter_code
_entity_poly.pdbx_strand_id
1 'polypeptide(L)'
;AKGLADKEAVLKKAIEIFESKFDYFVKNVDKMDVLFGSSFARLQDVGRPFTRCGLTRRYLQYITGPPARLYNKYTETVYPLPAGGVIKQWTGRKCTAPDCNFELCLYSVGQPERTFPLCPCCFNNPKKEWGQIPGEDEYAADVPTNAVDRED
;
A
#
# COMPACT_ATOMS: atom_id res chain seq x y z
N ALA A 1 25.66 -26.53 25.37
CA ALA A 1 26.43 -26.17 24.16
C ALA A 1 27.33 -27.35 23.77
N LYS A 2 27.42 -27.73 22.49
CA LYS A 2 28.22 -28.89 22.04
C LYS A 2 29.70 -28.57 21.74
N GLY A 3 30.12 -27.30 21.87
CA GLY A 3 31.54 -26.88 21.74
C GLY A 3 32.10 -26.91 20.31
N LEU A 4 31.25 -27.07 19.29
CA LEU A 4 31.65 -27.32 17.90
C LEU A 4 32.04 -26.05 17.11
N ALA A 5 31.90 -24.87 17.71
CA ALA A 5 32.21 -23.60 17.08
C ALA A 5 33.01 -22.73 18.05
N ASP A 6 34.01 -22.06 17.52
CA ASP A 6 34.84 -21.15 18.29
C ASP A 6 34.01 -19.96 18.80
N LYS A 7 34.24 -19.60 20.07
CA LYS A 7 33.46 -18.57 20.76
C LYS A 7 33.63 -17.21 20.09
N GLU A 8 34.85 -16.86 19.69
CA GLU A 8 35.12 -15.57 19.05
C GLU A 8 34.48 -15.50 17.66
N ALA A 9 34.56 -16.58 16.89
CA ALA A 9 33.89 -16.68 15.60
C ALA A 9 32.35 -16.52 15.70
N VAL A 10 31.72 -17.16 16.70
CA VAL A 10 30.27 -17.02 16.94
C VAL A 10 29.92 -15.60 17.36
N LEU A 11 30.72 -14.98 18.22
CA LEU A 11 30.49 -13.64 18.74
C LEU A 11 30.60 -12.58 17.64
N LYS A 12 31.66 -12.66 16.81
CA LYS A 12 31.84 -11.78 15.65
C LYS A 12 30.65 -11.89 14.68
N LYS A 13 30.24 -13.11 14.35
CA LYS A 13 29.11 -13.33 13.45
C LYS A 13 27.78 -12.86 14.04
N ALA A 14 27.59 -12.98 15.34
CA ALA A 14 26.41 -12.45 16.01
C ALA A 14 26.36 -10.92 15.91
N ILE A 15 27.47 -10.24 16.17
CA ILE A 15 27.56 -8.78 16.04
C ILE A 15 27.25 -8.33 14.60
N GLU A 16 27.88 -8.95 13.60
CA GLU A 16 27.62 -8.65 12.18
C GLU A 16 26.14 -8.81 11.80
N ILE A 17 25.47 -9.87 12.30
CA ILE A 17 24.03 -10.07 12.08
C ILE A 17 23.21 -8.98 12.77
N PHE A 18 23.56 -8.61 14.00
CA PHE A 18 22.84 -7.57 14.74
C PHE A 18 23.00 -6.20 14.07
N GLU A 19 24.20 -5.83 13.67
CA GLU A 19 24.47 -4.58 12.93
C GLU A 19 23.70 -4.54 11.62
N SER A 20 23.76 -5.61 10.82
CA SER A 20 23.02 -5.70 9.55
C SER A 20 21.50 -5.57 9.75
N LYS A 21 20.95 -6.24 10.77
CA LYS A 21 19.53 -6.13 11.11
C LYS A 21 19.16 -4.74 11.61
N PHE A 22 20.02 -4.12 12.42
CA PHE A 22 19.80 -2.79 12.95
C PHE A 22 19.80 -1.75 11.83
N ASP A 23 20.78 -1.78 10.93
CA ASP A 23 20.84 -0.92 9.76
C ASP A 23 19.60 -1.08 8.87
N TYR A 24 19.18 -2.33 8.63
CA TYR A 24 17.96 -2.59 7.88
C TYR A 24 16.73 -2.02 8.59
N PHE A 25 16.63 -2.20 9.91
CA PHE A 25 15.52 -1.69 10.70
C PHE A 25 15.46 -0.16 10.67
N VAL A 26 16.58 0.54 10.90
CA VAL A 26 16.65 2.00 10.86
C VAL A 26 16.24 2.53 9.49
N LYS A 27 16.70 1.91 8.40
CA LYS A 27 16.34 2.31 7.02
C LYS A 27 14.86 2.08 6.68
N ASN A 28 14.14 1.24 7.42
CA ASN A 28 12.77 0.83 7.10
C ASN A 28 11.78 1.08 8.25
N VAL A 29 12.18 1.86 9.28
CA VAL A 29 11.36 2.07 10.49
C VAL A 29 10.01 2.72 10.16
N ASP A 30 9.96 3.62 9.17
CA ASP A 30 8.72 4.27 8.73
C ASP A 30 7.68 3.25 8.20
N LYS A 31 8.13 2.16 7.58
CA LYS A 31 7.25 1.08 7.11
C LYS A 31 6.65 0.32 8.29
N MET A 32 7.43 0.15 9.36
CA MET A 32 6.96 -0.44 10.61
C MET A 32 5.95 0.47 11.30
N ASP A 33 6.15 1.79 11.32
CA ASP A 33 5.20 2.73 11.92
C ASP A 33 3.83 2.70 11.24
N VAL A 34 3.79 2.52 9.91
CA VAL A 34 2.53 2.32 9.17
C VAL A 34 1.79 1.07 9.66
N LEU A 35 2.51 -0.04 9.87
CA LEU A 35 1.99 -1.33 10.34
C LEU A 35 1.57 -1.29 11.82
N PHE A 36 2.38 -0.68 12.69
CA PHE A 36 2.05 -0.52 14.10
C PHE A 36 0.85 0.40 14.30
N GLY A 37 0.76 1.51 13.56
CA GLY A 37 -0.40 2.40 13.59
C GLY A 37 -1.70 1.73 13.13
N SER A 38 -1.62 0.66 12.33
CA SER A 38 -2.80 -0.16 11.97
C SER A 38 -3.17 -1.21 13.01
N SER A 39 -2.20 -1.74 13.75
CA SER A 39 -2.45 -2.72 14.82
C SER A 39 -2.92 -2.07 16.12
N PHE A 40 -2.52 -0.83 16.39
CA PHE A 40 -2.90 -0.06 17.58
C PHE A 40 -4.01 0.96 17.32
N ALA A 41 -5.06 0.56 16.61
CA ALA A 41 -6.24 1.41 16.54
C ALA A 41 -6.85 1.58 17.95
N ARG A 42 -7.27 2.81 18.28
CA ARG A 42 -7.94 3.08 19.56
C ARG A 42 -9.16 2.17 19.66
N LEU A 43 -9.41 1.58 20.85
CA LEU A 43 -10.53 0.66 21.08
C LEU A 43 -11.88 1.20 20.58
N GLN A 44 -12.10 2.52 20.64
CA GLN A 44 -13.31 3.19 20.14
C GLN A 44 -13.50 3.12 18.62
N ASP A 45 -12.41 2.95 17.85
CA ASP A 45 -12.42 2.84 16.40
C ASP A 45 -12.57 1.36 15.95
N VAL A 46 -12.48 0.41 16.89
CA VAL A 46 -12.72 -1.01 16.68
C VAL A 46 -14.23 -1.26 16.69
N GLY A 47 -14.77 -1.68 15.56
CA GLY A 47 -16.18 -2.09 15.45
C GLY A 47 -17.07 -1.17 14.61
N ARG A 48 -16.58 0.00 14.17
CA ARG A 48 -17.30 0.79 13.16
C ARG A 48 -17.05 0.20 11.76
N PRO A 49 -18.04 -0.45 11.13
CA PRO A 49 -17.86 -0.98 9.79
C PRO A 49 -17.69 0.16 8.78
N PHE A 50 -16.64 0.11 7.97
CA PHE A 50 -16.43 1.09 6.89
C PHE A 50 -16.77 0.49 5.51
N THR A 51 -15.87 -0.32 4.96
CA THR A 51 -16.04 -0.93 3.62
C THR A 51 -15.70 -2.41 3.71
N ARG A 52 -16.42 -3.29 3.00
CA ARG A 52 -16.11 -4.73 2.95
C ARG A 52 -15.00 -5.08 1.98
N CYS A 53 -14.07 -5.89 2.47
CA CYS A 53 -13.05 -6.52 1.65
C CYS A 53 -13.67 -7.54 0.68
N GLY A 54 -13.28 -7.50 -0.59
CA GLY A 54 -13.73 -8.45 -1.60
C GLY A 54 -13.23 -9.88 -1.39
N LEU A 55 -12.03 -10.03 -0.81
CA LEU A 55 -11.39 -11.32 -0.54
C LEU A 55 -12.01 -12.02 0.68
N THR A 56 -12.08 -11.32 1.81
CA THR A 56 -12.53 -11.92 3.09
C THR A 56 -14.01 -11.69 3.38
N ARG A 57 -14.67 -10.78 2.67
CA ARG A 57 -16.05 -10.31 2.93
C ARG A 57 -16.25 -9.70 4.32
N ARG A 58 -15.17 -9.38 5.02
CA ARG A 58 -15.17 -8.71 6.33
C ARG A 58 -15.04 -7.20 6.17
N TYR A 59 -15.55 -6.45 7.15
CA TYR A 59 -15.37 -5.00 7.18
C TYR A 59 -13.92 -4.63 7.46
N LEU A 60 -13.43 -3.66 6.70
CA LEU A 60 -12.16 -3.00 6.87
C LEU A 60 -12.27 -1.89 7.90
N GLN A 61 -11.18 -1.67 8.62
CA GLN A 61 -11.04 -0.58 9.55
C GLN A 61 -10.50 0.65 8.81
N TYR A 62 -11.16 1.80 8.97
CA TYR A 62 -10.68 3.05 8.42
C TYR A 62 -9.80 3.77 9.43
N ILE A 63 -8.56 4.05 9.04
CA ILE A 63 -7.57 4.75 9.84
C ILE A 63 -7.37 6.13 9.20
N THR A 64 -7.80 7.17 9.91
CA THR A 64 -7.79 8.56 9.44
C THR A 64 -6.43 9.25 9.54
N GLY A 65 -5.47 8.65 10.26
CA GLY A 65 -4.13 9.23 10.42
C GLY A 65 -3.44 9.40 9.07
N PRO A 66 -2.65 10.48 8.85
CA PRO A 66 -1.99 10.72 7.57
C PRO A 66 -0.86 9.70 7.32
N PRO A 67 -0.80 9.05 6.14
CA PRO A 67 -1.83 9.01 5.09
C PRO A 67 -3.00 8.08 5.47
N ALA A 68 -4.22 8.52 5.13
CA ALA A 68 -5.43 7.76 5.40
C ALA A 68 -5.38 6.40 4.71
N ARG A 69 -5.86 5.35 5.40
CA ARG A 69 -5.76 3.96 4.92
C ARG A 69 -6.88 3.07 5.43
N LEU A 70 -7.17 2.00 4.69
CA LEU A 70 -8.02 0.91 5.16
C LEU A 70 -7.15 -0.28 5.61
N TYR A 71 -7.52 -0.90 6.72
CA TYR A 71 -6.81 -2.05 7.26
C TYR A 71 -7.73 -3.27 7.35
N ASN A 72 -7.25 -4.41 6.82
CA ASN A 72 -7.90 -5.70 7.01
C ASN A 72 -7.24 -6.47 8.15
N LYS A 73 -7.90 -6.51 9.30
CA LYS A 73 -7.40 -7.25 10.49
C LYS A 73 -7.24 -8.77 10.30
N TYR A 74 -7.87 -9.36 9.28
CA TYR A 74 -7.82 -10.82 9.07
C TYR A 74 -6.69 -11.27 8.15
N THR A 75 -6.28 -10.40 7.23
CA THR A 75 -5.16 -10.67 6.30
C THR A 75 -3.97 -9.77 6.57
N GLU A 76 -4.06 -8.93 7.61
CA GLU A 76 -3.08 -7.91 7.99
C GLU A 76 -2.69 -6.99 6.82
N THR A 77 -3.59 -6.83 5.85
CA THR A 77 -3.33 -6.07 4.62
C THR A 77 -3.74 -4.62 4.81
N VAL A 78 -2.86 -3.70 4.41
CA VAL A 78 -3.09 -2.26 4.41
C VAL A 78 -3.39 -1.80 2.98
N TYR A 79 -4.44 -1.01 2.82
CA TYR A 79 -4.82 -0.35 1.57
C TYR A 79 -4.69 1.16 1.75
N PRO A 80 -3.56 1.76 1.34
CA PRO A 80 -3.41 3.21 1.22
C PRO A 80 -4.56 3.84 0.43
N LEU A 81 -4.97 5.05 0.82
CA LEU A 81 -6.00 5.82 0.12
C LEU A 81 -5.42 7.10 -0.48
N PRO A 82 -6.05 7.68 -1.52
CA PRO A 82 -5.60 8.93 -2.12
C PRO A 82 -5.48 10.06 -1.08
N ALA A 83 -4.41 10.84 -1.18
CA ALA A 83 -4.17 12.01 -0.33
C ALA A 83 -4.95 13.24 -0.84
N GLY A 84 -5.19 14.21 0.05
CA GLY A 84 -5.76 15.51 -0.33
C GLY A 84 -7.28 15.56 -0.47
N GLY A 85 -8.01 14.50 -0.12
CA GLY A 85 -9.47 14.49 -0.11
C GLY A 85 -10.07 13.73 1.07
N VAL A 86 -11.40 13.62 1.06
CA VAL A 86 -12.19 13.01 2.13
C VAL A 86 -12.76 11.68 1.68
N ILE A 87 -12.57 10.64 2.47
CA ILE A 87 -13.08 9.29 2.21
C ILE A 87 -14.38 9.08 2.99
N LYS A 88 -15.46 8.77 2.26
CA LYS A 88 -16.81 8.55 2.80
C LYS A 88 -17.26 7.12 2.51
N GLN A 89 -18.05 6.54 3.42
CA GLN A 89 -18.58 5.20 3.27
C GLN A 89 -19.62 5.13 2.14
N TRP A 90 -19.63 4.03 1.37
CA TRP A 90 -20.64 3.79 0.32
C TRP A 90 -21.14 2.34 0.35
N THR A 91 -22.09 2.09 1.24
CA THR A 91 -22.56 0.73 1.53
C THR A 91 -23.32 0.11 0.36
N GLY A 92 -23.12 -1.19 0.15
CA GLY A 92 -23.90 -2.03 -0.77
C GLY A 92 -23.44 -1.99 -2.23
N ARG A 93 -22.49 -1.13 -2.59
CA ARG A 93 -21.98 -0.99 -3.96
C ARG A 93 -20.70 -1.78 -4.11
N LYS A 94 -20.68 -2.78 -4.98
CA LYS A 94 -19.47 -3.58 -5.26
C LYS A 94 -18.73 -3.02 -6.47
N CYS A 95 -17.42 -3.23 -6.49
CA CYS A 95 -16.57 -2.97 -7.63
C CYS A 95 -17.02 -3.82 -8.83
N THR A 96 -17.05 -3.20 -10.00
CA THR A 96 -17.44 -3.81 -11.27
C THR A 96 -16.31 -4.58 -11.94
N ALA A 97 -15.06 -4.41 -11.48
CA ALA A 97 -13.93 -5.13 -12.02
C ALA A 97 -14.08 -6.64 -11.78
N PRO A 98 -13.75 -7.48 -12.78
CA PRO A 98 -13.85 -8.93 -12.66
C PRO A 98 -13.04 -9.43 -11.45
N ASP A 99 -13.64 -10.36 -10.71
CA ASP A 99 -13.08 -11.01 -9.51
C ASP A 99 -12.69 -10.11 -8.33
N CYS A 100 -12.93 -8.79 -8.40
CA CYS A 100 -12.55 -7.89 -7.31
C CYS A 100 -13.50 -7.99 -6.11
N ASN A 101 -14.83 -7.94 -6.35
CA ASN A 101 -15.90 -8.05 -5.35
C ASN A 101 -15.83 -7.10 -4.13
N PHE A 102 -14.89 -6.15 -4.14
CA PHE A 102 -14.71 -5.18 -3.06
C PHE A 102 -15.90 -4.24 -2.96
N GLU A 103 -16.31 -3.88 -1.76
CA GLU A 103 -17.27 -2.80 -1.59
C GLU A 103 -16.55 -1.46 -1.88
N LEU A 104 -17.27 -0.54 -2.53
CA LEU A 104 -16.74 0.75 -2.91
C LEU A 104 -16.84 1.73 -1.73
N CYS A 105 -16.02 2.77 -1.79
CA CYS A 105 -16.15 3.96 -0.96
C CYS A 105 -16.23 5.19 -1.87
N LEU A 106 -16.48 6.37 -1.30
CA LEU A 106 -16.48 7.63 -2.05
C LEU A 106 -15.23 8.43 -1.68
N TYR A 107 -14.58 8.98 -2.69
CA TYR A 107 -13.50 9.94 -2.55
C TYR A 107 -13.98 11.31 -3.03
N SER A 108 -14.02 12.27 -2.12
CA SER A 108 -14.41 13.66 -2.41
C SER A 108 -13.20 14.59 -2.39
N VAL A 109 -12.97 15.36 -3.45
CA VAL A 109 -11.81 16.25 -3.60
C VAL A 109 -12.15 17.49 -4.43
N GLY A 110 -11.39 18.58 -4.25
CA GLY A 110 -11.43 19.79 -5.09
C GLY A 110 -12.35 20.91 -4.59
N GLN A 111 -12.31 22.04 -5.30
CA GLN A 111 -13.18 23.20 -5.14
C GLN A 111 -13.67 23.64 -6.54
N PRO A 112 -14.93 23.41 -6.94
CA PRO A 112 -16.02 22.78 -6.18
C PRO A 112 -15.78 21.29 -5.87
N GLU A 113 -16.37 20.79 -4.78
CA GLU A 113 -16.21 19.40 -4.34
C GLU A 113 -16.76 18.43 -5.40
N ARG A 114 -15.91 17.53 -5.90
CA ARG A 114 -16.30 16.42 -6.77
C ARG A 114 -16.13 15.11 -6.04
N THR A 115 -17.11 14.23 -6.18
CA THR A 115 -17.14 12.94 -5.49
C THR A 115 -17.09 11.80 -6.49
N PHE A 116 -16.15 10.88 -6.29
CA PHE A 116 -15.88 9.76 -7.19
C PHE A 116 -15.99 8.42 -6.43
N PRO A 117 -16.48 7.36 -7.08
CA PRO A 117 -16.42 6.02 -6.52
C PRO A 117 -14.97 5.51 -6.51
N LEU A 118 -14.53 4.98 -5.37
CA LEU A 118 -13.18 4.46 -5.16
C LEU A 118 -13.24 3.00 -4.71
N CYS A 119 -12.55 2.12 -5.45
CA CYS A 119 -12.28 0.75 -5.03
C CYS A 119 -10.91 0.68 -4.35
N PRO A 120 -10.83 0.33 -3.05
CA PRO A 120 -9.55 0.23 -2.34
C PRO A 120 -8.58 -0.78 -2.96
N CYS A 121 -9.09 -1.88 -3.49
CA CYS A 121 -8.25 -2.92 -4.10
C CYS A 121 -7.69 -2.47 -5.45
N CYS A 122 -8.53 -1.96 -6.36
CA CYS A 122 -8.10 -1.52 -7.69
C CYS A 122 -7.17 -0.30 -7.64
N PHE A 123 -7.41 0.64 -6.70
CA PHE A 123 -6.52 1.79 -6.52
C PHE A 123 -5.09 1.37 -6.15
N ASN A 124 -4.95 0.35 -5.28
CA ASN A 124 -3.65 -0.14 -4.84
C ASN A 124 -3.03 -1.19 -5.78
N ASN A 125 -3.81 -1.71 -6.74
CA ASN A 125 -3.38 -2.69 -7.72
C ASN A 125 -3.94 -2.30 -9.10
N PRO A 126 -3.47 -1.17 -9.68
CA PRO A 126 -3.95 -0.73 -10.98
C PRO A 126 -3.53 -1.74 -12.05
N LYS A 127 -4.47 -2.13 -12.91
CA LYS A 127 -4.17 -2.91 -14.11
C LYS A 127 -4.13 -2.01 -15.33
N LYS A 128 -3.19 -2.26 -16.24
CA LYS A 128 -3.05 -1.54 -17.52
C LYS A 128 -4.33 -1.55 -18.36
N GLU A 129 -5.12 -2.62 -18.24
CA GLU A 129 -6.38 -2.79 -18.98
C GLU A 129 -7.53 -1.88 -18.49
N TRP A 130 -7.40 -1.20 -17.35
CA TRP A 130 -8.45 -0.36 -16.76
C TRP A 130 -8.28 1.15 -17.04
N GLY A 131 -7.18 1.55 -17.69
CA GLY A 131 -6.86 2.93 -18.02
C GLY A 131 -5.40 3.28 -17.76
N GLN A 132 -5.05 4.54 -17.97
CA GLN A 132 -3.70 5.06 -17.72
C GLN A 132 -3.33 4.92 -16.24
N ILE A 133 -2.17 4.34 -15.96
CA ILE A 133 -1.66 4.18 -14.60
C ILE A 133 -1.14 5.54 -14.11
N PRO A 134 -1.61 6.06 -12.96
CA PRO A 134 -1.10 7.31 -12.43
C PRO A 134 0.42 7.23 -12.16
N GLY A 135 1.19 8.12 -12.80
CA GLY A 135 2.66 8.18 -12.65
C GLY A 135 3.46 7.43 -13.73
N GLU A 136 2.81 6.72 -14.66
CA GLU A 136 3.42 6.33 -15.93
C GLU A 136 3.15 7.45 -16.95
N ASP A 137 4.04 8.44 -17.01
CA ASP A 137 4.01 9.47 -18.06
C ASP A 137 4.41 8.83 -19.41
N GLU A 138 3.61 9.05 -20.45
CA GLU A 138 3.76 8.48 -21.81
C GLU A 138 4.99 8.98 -22.60
N TYR A 139 6.04 9.51 -21.95
CA TYR A 139 7.23 10.06 -22.62
C TYR A 139 8.34 9.04 -22.87
N ALA A 140 8.01 7.82 -23.28
CA ALA A 140 8.99 6.81 -23.68
C ALA A 140 8.66 6.11 -25.02
N ALA A 141 7.87 6.76 -25.88
CA ALA A 141 7.77 6.38 -27.27
C ALA A 141 8.38 7.49 -28.14
N ASP A 142 9.30 7.09 -29.01
CA ASP A 142 9.95 7.86 -30.08
C ASP A 142 11.19 8.69 -29.70
N VAL A 143 12.28 7.99 -29.36
CA VAL A 143 13.61 8.45 -29.79
C VAL A 143 13.86 7.90 -31.20
N PRO A 144 13.76 8.72 -32.27
CA PRO A 144 14.23 8.29 -33.58
C PRO A 144 15.75 8.12 -33.51
N THR A 145 16.22 6.90 -33.74
CA THR A 145 17.63 6.59 -33.97
C THR A 145 18.07 7.23 -35.28
N ASN A 146 18.46 8.49 -35.24
CA ASN A 146 19.29 9.08 -36.29
C ASN A 146 20.72 8.59 -36.06
N ALA A 147 21.03 7.39 -36.59
CA ALA A 147 22.40 6.97 -36.83
C ALA A 147 22.84 7.57 -38.16
N VAL A 148 23.72 8.57 -38.03
CA VAL A 148 24.44 9.21 -39.11
C VAL A 148 25.62 8.29 -39.44
N ASP A 149 25.54 7.54 -40.53
CA ASP A 149 26.72 6.92 -41.13
C ASP A 149 27.09 7.70 -42.40
N ARG A 150 28.21 8.40 -42.29
CA ARG A 150 28.86 9.20 -43.31
C ARG A 150 30.19 8.50 -43.58
N GLU A 151 30.24 7.68 -44.62
CA GLU A 151 31.47 7.20 -45.24
C GLU A 151 31.29 7.21 -46.76
N ASP A 152 31.92 8.19 -47.40
CA ASP A 152 32.66 8.14 -48.67
C ASP A 152 33.32 9.51 -48.92
#